data_AF-N9PW58-F1
#
_entry.id   AF-N9PW58-F1
#
_cell.length_a   1.000
_cell.length_b   1.000
_cell.length_c   1.000
_cell.angle_alpha   90.00
_cell.angle_beta   90.00
_cell.angle_gamma   90.00
#
_symmetry.space_group_name_H-M   'P 1'
#
loop_
_entity.id
_entity.type
_entity.pdbx_description
1 polymer ?
#
loop_
_entity_poly.entity_id
_entity_poly.type
_entity_poly.pdbx_seq_one_letter_code
_entity_poly.pdbx_strand_id
1 'polypeptide(L)'
;MGGWMALAAIILLGARHGRYKNDGRITAHPPSSIPFLALGSWILIVGWFGFNVMSAQRLDAISGLVAINSLMAMVGGTIAAKVAGKDDPGFLHNGPLASLVAICAGSDVVHPLGAFFIGISAGIIFVKLFTYTQNKLRVDDVLGVWPLHGVCGAFGGLAVGIFGQQWLGGMGGVSLISQFLGTVLAIVIALAGGFLVYGLLKVLMGIRLTEEEEFNGADLSIHRISANSEENTF
;
A
#
# COMPACT_ATOMS: atom_id res chain seq x y z
N MET A 1 8.69 5.27 -0.93
CA MET A 1 9.35 5.06 -2.24
C MET A 1 8.48 4.22 -3.18
N GLY A 2 8.32 2.91 -2.96
CA GLY A 2 7.66 1.99 -3.90
C GLY A 2 6.27 2.43 -4.40
N GLY A 3 5.37 2.86 -3.52
CA GLY A 3 4.03 3.31 -3.94
C GLY A 3 4.01 4.55 -4.84
N TRP A 4 5.00 5.45 -4.72
CA TRP A 4 5.13 6.63 -5.58
C TRP A 4 5.77 6.28 -6.93
N MET A 5 6.70 5.33 -6.97
CA MET A 5 7.21 4.76 -8.23
C MET A 5 6.11 4.00 -8.98
N ALA A 6 5.30 3.21 -8.25
CA ALA A 6 4.18 2.48 -8.81
C ALA A 6 3.12 3.41 -9.41
N LEU A 7 2.86 4.58 -8.79
CA LEU A 7 1.96 5.58 -9.37
C LEU A 7 2.40 6.01 -10.78
N ALA A 8 3.71 6.24 -11.00
CA ALA A 8 4.22 6.57 -12.32
C ALA A 8 3.96 5.43 -13.32
N ALA A 9 4.19 4.17 -12.91
CA ALA A 9 3.88 2.99 -13.72
C ALA A 9 2.40 2.92 -14.09
N ILE A 10 1.51 3.10 -13.11
CA ILE A 10 0.05 3.03 -13.28
C ILE A 10 -0.43 4.11 -14.25
N ILE A 11 0.07 5.34 -14.12
CA ILE A 11 -0.28 6.45 -15.02
C ILE A 11 0.21 6.18 -16.45
N LEU A 12 1.45 5.70 -16.60
CA LEU A 12 2.03 5.43 -17.91
C LEU A 12 1.41 4.21 -18.61
N LEU A 13 1.04 3.19 -17.85
CA LEU A 13 0.39 1.97 -18.32
C LEU A 13 -1.06 2.23 -18.74
N GLY A 14 -1.77 3.07 -17.99
CA GLY A 14 -3.19 3.36 -18.21
C GLY A 14 -4.14 2.31 -17.60
N ALA A 15 -5.43 2.63 -17.62
CA ALA A 15 -6.47 1.80 -17.04
C ALA A 15 -6.76 0.55 -17.88
N ARG A 16 -7.20 -0.53 -17.22
CA ARG A 16 -7.67 -1.75 -17.91
C ARG A 16 -8.81 -1.48 -18.88
N HIS A 17 -8.85 -2.23 -19.99
CA HIS A 17 -9.89 -2.05 -21.01
C HIS A 17 -11.27 -2.26 -20.38
N GLY A 18 -12.22 -1.36 -20.67
CA GLY A 18 -13.58 -1.42 -20.16
C GLY A 18 -13.78 -1.04 -18.68
N ARG A 19 -12.72 -0.74 -17.93
CA ARG A 19 -12.79 -0.28 -16.53
C ARG A 19 -13.56 1.04 -16.40
N TYR A 20 -13.21 2.02 -17.23
CA TYR A 20 -13.87 3.33 -17.30
C TYR A 20 -14.51 3.50 -18.66
N LYS A 21 -15.85 3.58 -18.71
CA LYS A 21 -16.60 3.74 -19.97
C LYS A 21 -16.82 5.22 -20.30
N ASN A 22 -16.98 5.51 -21.60
CA ASN A 22 -17.20 6.87 -22.10
C ASN A 22 -18.49 7.52 -21.58
N ASP A 23 -19.48 6.71 -21.22
CA ASP A 23 -20.74 7.16 -20.60
C ASP A 23 -20.61 7.44 -19.08
N GLY A 24 -19.40 7.33 -18.54
CA GLY A 24 -19.09 7.58 -17.14
C GLY A 24 -19.31 6.40 -16.21
N ARG A 25 -19.81 5.25 -16.70
CA ARG A 25 -19.93 4.03 -15.90
C ARG A 25 -18.55 3.46 -15.56
N ILE A 26 -18.45 2.87 -14.37
CA ILE A 26 -17.26 2.19 -13.87
C ILE A 26 -17.58 0.70 -13.76
N THR A 27 -16.82 -0.15 -14.44
CA THR A 27 -16.98 -1.60 -14.38
C THR A 27 -16.10 -2.16 -13.26
N ALA A 28 -16.68 -2.83 -12.27
CA ALA A 28 -15.91 -3.51 -11.22
C ALA A 28 -15.22 -4.76 -11.79
N HIS A 29 -13.91 -4.86 -11.61
CA HIS A 29 -13.19 -6.14 -11.76
C HIS A 29 -13.10 -6.77 -10.37
N PRO A 30 -13.84 -7.86 -10.10
CA PRO A 30 -13.80 -8.50 -8.80
C PRO A 30 -12.40 -9.10 -8.55
N PRO A 31 -11.98 -9.23 -7.28
CA PRO A 31 -10.79 -10.00 -6.92
C PRO A 31 -10.91 -11.43 -7.43
N SER A 32 -9.80 -12.00 -7.94
CA SER A 32 -9.77 -13.39 -8.42
C SER A 32 -10.01 -14.40 -7.30
N SER A 33 -9.59 -14.10 -6.07
CA SER A 33 -9.84 -14.95 -4.90
C SER A 33 -9.74 -14.18 -3.59
N ILE A 34 -10.85 -14.10 -2.84
CA ILE A 34 -10.87 -13.52 -1.48
C ILE A 34 -10.06 -14.38 -0.48
N PRO A 35 -10.13 -15.72 -0.50
CA PRO A 35 -9.28 -16.53 0.37
C PRO A 35 -7.77 -16.30 0.17
N PHE A 36 -7.31 -16.20 -1.08
CA PHE A 36 -5.88 -15.91 -1.34
C PHE A 36 -5.50 -14.47 -0.94
N LEU A 37 -6.40 -13.50 -1.12
CA LEU A 37 -6.21 -12.14 -0.61
C LEU A 37 -6.04 -12.14 0.92
N ALA A 38 -6.90 -12.87 1.63
CA ALA A 38 -6.81 -13.02 3.08
C ALA A 38 -5.50 -13.71 3.51
N LEU A 39 -5.14 -14.82 2.85
CA LEU A 39 -3.91 -15.55 3.12
C LEU A 39 -2.68 -14.67 2.92
N GLY A 40 -2.60 -13.97 1.79
CA GLY A 40 -1.50 -13.05 1.49
C GLY A 40 -1.38 -11.94 2.53
N SER A 41 -2.51 -11.34 2.95
CA SER A 41 -2.52 -10.33 4.01
C SER A 41 -1.97 -10.86 5.33
N TRP A 42 -2.38 -12.07 5.77
CA TRP A 42 -1.88 -12.66 7.00
C TRP A 42 -0.39 -13.02 6.95
N ILE A 43 0.10 -13.55 5.81
CA ILE A 43 1.53 -13.79 5.61
C ILE A 43 2.32 -12.49 5.74
N LEU A 44 1.83 -11.42 5.10
CA LEU A 44 2.46 -10.11 5.18
C LEU A 44 2.45 -9.56 6.60
N ILE A 45 1.33 -9.68 7.32
CA ILE A 45 1.22 -9.24 8.72
C ILE A 45 2.27 -9.95 9.59
N VAL A 46 2.35 -11.28 9.52
CA VAL A 46 3.31 -12.06 10.31
C VAL A 46 4.75 -11.67 9.94
N GLY A 47 5.04 -11.57 8.64
CA GLY A 47 6.34 -11.11 8.15
C GLY A 47 6.69 -9.68 8.60
N TRP A 48 5.70 -8.82 8.78
CA TRP A 48 5.89 -7.41 9.16
C TRP A 48 6.45 -7.25 10.57
N PHE A 49 6.07 -8.12 11.50
CA PHE A 49 6.67 -8.12 12.84
C PHE A 49 8.18 -8.41 12.75
N GLY A 50 8.57 -9.36 11.90
CA GLY A 50 9.98 -9.61 11.60
C GLY A 50 10.66 -8.39 10.96
N PHE A 51 10.01 -7.77 9.96
CA PHE A 51 10.52 -6.58 9.28
C PHE A 51 10.80 -5.41 10.26
N ASN A 52 9.83 -5.06 11.11
CA ASN A 52 9.98 -3.94 12.05
C ASN A 52 10.97 -4.28 13.15
N VAL A 53 10.86 -5.44 13.79
CA VAL A 53 11.73 -5.80 14.93
C VAL A 53 13.19 -5.96 14.51
N MET A 54 13.44 -6.58 13.34
CA MET A 54 14.81 -6.77 12.85
C MET A 54 15.42 -5.52 12.22
N SER A 55 14.63 -4.45 12.00
CA SER A 55 15.15 -3.14 11.56
C SER A 55 16.08 -2.50 12.60
N ALA A 56 16.10 -3.01 13.83
CA ALA A 56 17.09 -2.66 14.85
C ALA A 56 18.54 -3.06 14.46
N GLN A 57 18.70 -4.00 13.52
CA GLN A 57 19.98 -4.48 12.96
C GLN A 57 20.97 -5.10 13.98
N ARG A 58 20.63 -5.13 15.27
CA ARG A 58 21.42 -5.70 16.36
C ARG A 58 20.51 -6.36 17.39
N LEU A 59 20.95 -7.49 17.94
CA LEU A 59 20.17 -8.27 18.90
C LEU A 59 19.85 -7.50 20.19
N ASP A 60 20.76 -6.65 20.64
CA ASP A 60 20.61 -5.85 21.87
C ASP A 60 19.69 -4.62 21.68
N ALA A 61 19.41 -4.25 20.44
CA ALA A 61 18.48 -3.18 20.08
C ALA A 61 17.08 -3.69 19.73
N ILE A 62 16.85 -5.01 19.71
CA ILE A 62 15.53 -5.61 19.58
C ILE A 62 14.66 -5.20 20.76
N SER A 63 13.47 -4.67 20.47
CA SER A 63 12.58 -4.14 21.49
C SER A 63 11.17 -4.70 21.36
N GLY A 64 10.60 -5.15 22.48
CA GLY A 64 9.17 -5.49 22.56
C GLY A 64 8.26 -4.29 22.25
N LEU A 65 8.77 -3.06 22.39
CA LEU A 65 8.05 -1.85 22.01
C LEU A 65 7.72 -1.82 20.51
N VAL A 66 8.65 -2.30 19.67
CA VAL A 66 8.44 -2.36 18.22
C VAL A 66 7.33 -3.34 17.86
N ALA A 67 7.31 -4.49 18.53
CA ALA A 67 6.27 -5.49 18.33
C ALA A 67 4.90 -4.96 18.80
N ILE A 68 4.81 -4.37 20.00
CA ILE A 68 3.53 -3.86 20.51
C ILE A 68 3.02 -2.68 19.68
N ASN A 69 3.88 -1.77 19.22
CA ASN A 69 3.48 -0.67 18.35
C ASN A 69 2.96 -1.17 17.00
N SER A 70 3.60 -2.19 16.43
CA SER A 70 3.12 -2.84 15.21
C SER A 70 1.74 -3.47 15.41
N LEU A 71 1.53 -4.17 16.54
CA LEU A 71 0.24 -4.74 16.90
C LEU A 71 -0.84 -3.67 17.08
N MET A 72 -0.56 -2.61 17.83
CA MET A 72 -1.51 -1.53 18.09
C MET A 72 -1.91 -0.80 16.81
N ALA A 73 -0.94 -0.50 15.93
CA ALA A 73 -1.23 0.08 14.62
C ALA A 73 -2.09 -0.85 13.75
N MET A 74 -1.76 -2.15 13.71
CA MET A 74 -2.56 -3.14 12.99
C MET A 74 -4.00 -3.19 13.49
N VAL A 75 -4.23 -3.21 14.81
CA VAL A 75 -5.57 -3.21 15.41
C VAL A 75 -6.34 -1.94 15.05
N GLY A 76 -5.71 -0.77 15.17
CA GLY A 76 -6.31 0.51 14.79
C GLY A 76 -6.72 0.54 13.32
N GLY A 77 -5.84 0.04 12.45
CA GLY A 77 -6.08 -0.11 11.01
C GLY A 77 -7.24 -1.01 10.66
N THR A 78 -7.33 -2.18 11.29
CA THR A 78 -8.42 -3.14 11.08
C THR A 78 -9.77 -2.54 11.47
N ILE A 79 -9.85 -1.89 12.64
CA ILE A 79 -11.09 -1.24 13.10
C ILE A 79 -11.50 -0.12 12.15
N ALA A 80 -10.55 0.74 11.79
CA ALA A 80 -10.78 1.85 10.86
C ALA A 80 -11.26 1.36 9.50
N ALA A 81 -10.62 0.34 8.93
CA ALA A 81 -10.98 -0.20 7.63
C ALA A 81 -12.32 -0.92 7.65
N LYS A 82 -12.65 -1.65 8.72
CA LYS A 82 -13.99 -2.25 8.90
C LYS A 82 -15.08 -1.18 8.83
N VAL A 83 -14.93 -0.10 9.61
CA VAL A 83 -15.93 0.98 9.69
C VAL A 83 -15.98 1.80 8.40
N ALA A 84 -14.84 2.28 7.91
CA ALA A 84 -14.78 3.14 6.73
C ALA A 84 -15.09 2.38 5.44
N GLY A 85 -14.70 1.10 5.38
CA GLY A 85 -14.91 0.19 4.26
C GLY A 85 -16.25 -0.55 4.29
N LYS A 86 -17.07 -0.35 5.34
CA LYS A 86 -18.41 -0.94 5.50
C LYS A 86 -18.39 -2.47 5.37
N ASP A 87 -17.50 -3.11 6.12
CA ASP A 87 -17.33 -4.57 6.16
C ASP A 87 -16.90 -5.21 4.83
N ASP A 88 -16.39 -4.43 3.86
CA ASP A 88 -15.80 -4.97 2.64
C ASP A 88 -14.52 -5.79 2.96
N PRO A 89 -14.44 -7.06 2.51
CA PRO A 89 -13.32 -7.93 2.83
C PRO A 89 -12.00 -7.44 2.23
N GLY A 90 -12.03 -6.79 1.06
CA GLY A 90 -10.84 -6.20 0.44
C GLY A 90 -10.25 -5.10 1.32
N PHE A 91 -11.09 -4.22 1.86
CA PHE A 91 -10.64 -3.20 2.82
C PHE A 91 -10.23 -3.79 4.16
N LEU A 92 -10.95 -4.79 4.67
CA LEU A 92 -10.65 -5.39 5.97
C LEU A 92 -9.25 -6.02 6.04
N HIS A 93 -8.79 -6.63 4.95
CA HIS A 93 -7.45 -7.24 4.87
C HIS A 93 -6.34 -6.25 4.50
N ASN A 94 -6.64 -5.15 3.81
CA ASN A 94 -5.65 -4.14 3.43
C ASN A 94 -5.49 -3.01 4.46
N GLY A 95 -6.52 -2.72 5.24
CA GLY A 95 -6.49 -1.76 6.36
C GLY A 95 -5.35 -1.98 7.38
N PRO A 96 -5.16 -3.20 7.92
CA PRO A 96 -4.03 -3.49 8.79
C PRO A 96 -2.69 -3.30 8.07
N LEU A 97 -2.58 -3.68 6.79
CA LEU A 97 -1.35 -3.50 6.00
C LEU A 97 -1.00 -2.03 5.81
N ALA A 98 -1.98 -1.18 5.45
CA ALA A 98 -1.78 0.27 5.35
C ALA A 98 -1.26 0.88 6.65
N SER A 99 -1.70 0.33 7.78
CA SER A 99 -1.32 0.78 9.11
C SER A 99 0.06 0.29 9.54
N LEU A 100 0.39 -0.95 9.18
CA LEU A 100 1.73 -1.51 9.34
C LEU A 100 2.75 -0.74 8.50
N VAL A 101 2.39 -0.29 7.29
CA VAL A 101 3.23 0.64 6.50
C VAL A 101 3.45 1.95 7.25
N ALA A 102 2.38 2.57 7.78
CA ALA A 102 2.48 3.88 8.42
C ALA A 102 3.32 3.85 9.72
N ILE A 103 3.24 2.77 10.50
CA ILE A 103 3.98 2.68 11.77
C ILE A 103 5.48 2.39 11.59
N CYS A 104 5.91 1.88 10.43
CA CYS A 104 7.32 1.54 10.17
C CYS A 104 8.30 2.68 10.52
N ALA A 105 7.91 3.93 10.28
CA ALA A 105 8.79 5.09 10.51
C ALA A 105 9.03 5.41 11.99
N GLY A 106 8.18 4.90 12.89
CA GLY A 106 8.22 5.26 14.30
C GLY A 106 7.96 4.12 15.27
N SER A 107 8.04 2.86 14.81
CA SER A 107 7.65 1.70 15.61
C SER A 107 8.48 1.54 16.87
N ASP A 108 9.70 2.06 16.91
CA ASP A 108 10.58 2.06 18.07
C ASP A 108 10.39 3.28 18.98
N VAL A 109 9.91 4.42 18.46
CA VAL A 109 9.89 5.69 19.19
C VAL A 109 8.52 6.18 19.65
N VAL A 110 7.40 5.68 19.10
CA VAL A 110 6.08 6.16 19.50
C VAL A 110 5.53 5.41 20.72
N HIS A 111 4.61 6.04 21.45
CA HIS A 111 3.83 5.36 22.47
C HIS A 111 2.81 4.39 21.83
N PRO A 112 2.47 3.22 22.44
CA PRO A 112 1.51 2.26 21.87
C PRO A 112 0.12 2.83 21.55
N LEU A 113 -0.37 3.77 22.36
CA LEU A 113 -1.62 4.49 22.03
C LEU A 113 -1.44 5.41 20.81
N GLY A 114 -0.28 6.04 20.65
CA GLY A 114 0.06 6.79 19.44
C GLY A 114 0.07 5.90 18.21
N ALA A 115 0.69 4.73 18.30
CA ALA A 115 0.70 3.73 17.22
C ALA A 115 -0.72 3.31 16.80
N PHE A 116 -1.62 3.11 17.77
CA PHE A 116 -3.03 2.83 17.51
C PHE A 116 -3.73 3.93 16.70
N PHE A 117 -3.53 5.20 17.06
CA PHE A 117 -4.13 6.33 16.33
C PHE A 117 -3.49 6.56 14.94
N ILE A 118 -2.19 6.30 14.80
CA ILE A 118 -1.53 6.25 13.48
C ILE A 118 -2.21 5.18 12.62
N GLY A 119 -2.46 4.00 13.19
CA GLY A 119 -3.15 2.91 12.50
C GLY A 119 -4.57 3.27 12.08
N ILE A 120 -5.38 3.85 12.99
CA ILE A 120 -6.73 4.34 12.64
C ILE A 120 -6.67 5.31 11.46
N SER A 121 -5.76 6.28 11.53
CA SER A 121 -5.62 7.33 10.52
C SER A 121 -5.22 6.72 9.17
N ALA A 122 -4.22 5.84 9.16
CA ALA A 122 -3.75 5.17 7.95
C ALA A 122 -4.83 4.27 7.33
N GLY A 123 -5.59 3.53 8.14
CA GLY A 123 -6.72 2.72 7.66
C GLY A 123 -7.80 3.57 6.99
N ILE A 124 -8.18 4.70 7.59
CA ILE A 124 -9.16 5.64 7.00
C ILE A 124 -8.61 6.27 5.70
N ILE A 125 -7.37 6.76 5.73
CA ILE A 125 -6.70 7.37 4.58
C ILE A 125 -6.70 6.38 3.41
N PHE A 126 -6.29 5.12 3.65
CA PHE A 126 -6.25 4.10 2.62
C PHE A 126 -7.63 3.87 1.99
N VAL A 127 -8.67 3.59 2.79
CA VAL A 127 -10.01 3.30 2.26
C VAL A 127 -10.56 4.48 1.46
N LYS A 128 -10.48 5.70 2.01
CA LYS A 128 -10.99 6.91 1.36
C LYS A 128 -10.23 7.24 0.10
N LEU A 129 -8.90 7.20 0.15
CA LEU A 129 -8.08 7.56 -0.98
C LEU A 129 -8.14 6.51 -2.09
N PHE A 130 -8.16 5.22 -1.76
CA PHE A 130 -8.38 4.15 -2.76
C PHE A 130 -9.71 4.36 -3.49
N THR A 131 -10.79 4.56 -2.74
CA THR A 131 -12.13 4.80 -3.31
C THR A 131 -12.14 6.07 -4.17
N TYR A 132 -11.48 7.14 -3.73
CA TYR A 132 -11.38 8.39 -4.50
C TYR A 132 -10.54 8.23 -5.77
N THR A 133 -9.42 7.52 -5.68
CA THR A 133 -8.50 7.27 -6.81
C THR A 133 -9.22 6.52 -7.93
N GLN A 134 -9.97 5.49 -7.56
CA GLN A 134 -10.75 4.68 -8.49
C GLN A 134 -11.94 5.46 -9.06
N ASN A 135 -12.74 6.12 -8.21
CA ASN A 135 -14.04 6.66 -8.62
C ASN A 135 -13.99 8.09 -9.17
N LYS A 136 -12.98 8.89 -8.79
CA LYS A 136 -12.86 10.31 -9.15
C LYS A 136 -11.66 10.59 -10.01
N LEU A 137 -10.48 10.10 -9.63
CA LEU A 137 -9.26 10.28 -10.44
C LEU A 137 -9.24 9.37 -11.67
N ARG A 138 -10.07 8.32 -11.69
CA ARG A 138 -10.11 7.30 -12.75
C ARG A 138 -8.74 6.70 -13.02
N VAL A 139 -8.00 6.45 -11.95
CA VAL A 139 -6.70 5.77 -11.96
C VAL A 139 -6.94 4.34 -11.51
N ASP A 140 -6.67 3.37 -12.39
CA ASP A 140 -6.90 1.94 -12.13
C ASP A 140 -5.75 1.29 -11.37
N ASP A 141 -5.55 1.73 -10.13
CA ASP A 141 -4.60 1.10 -9.20
C ASP A 141 -5.23 -0.16 -8.58
N VAL A 142 -5.03 -1.31 -9.23
CA VAL A 142 -5.73 -2.57 -8.93
C VAL A 142 -5.67 -2.97 -7.46
N LEU A 143 -4.51 -2.79 -6.83
CA LEU A 143 -4.26 -3.19 -5.43
C LEU A 143 -4.26 -2.00 -4.47
N GLY A 144 -4.40 -0.77 -4.97
CA GLY A 144 -4.27 0.43 -4.16
C GLY A 144 -2.85 0.66 -3.66
N VAL A 145 -1.84 0.29 -4.47
CA VAL A 145 -0.42 0.37 -4.11
C VAL A 145 -0.02 1.82 -3.79
N TRP A 146 -0.51 2.80 -4.53
CA TRP A 146 -0.22 4.21 -4.26
C TRP A 146 -0.89 4.71 -2.97
N PRO A 147 -2.21 4.56 -2.76
CA PRO A 147 -2.83 4.88 -1.49
C PRO A 147 -2.20 4.16 -0.29
N LEU A 148 -1.94 2.85 -0.40
CA LEU A 148 -1.48 2.00 0.70
C LEU A 148 0.00 2.24 1.03
N HIS A 149 0.90 2.17 0.04
CA HIS A 149 2.34 2.28 0.30
C HIS A 149 2.88 3.69 0.10
N GLY A 150 2.32 4.44 -0.86
CA GLY A 150 2.76 5.79 -1.17
C GLY A 150 2.27 6.78 -0.11
N VAL A 151 0.95 6.92 0.00
CA VAL A 151 0.34 7.94 0.86
C VAL A 151 0.35 7.55 2.33
N CYS A 152 -0.03 6.33 2.71
CA CYS A 152 0.07 5.94 4.13
C CYS A 152 1.54 5.87 4.61
N GLY A 153 2.49 5.55 3.73
CA GLY A 153 3.92 5.63 4.04
C GLY A 153 4.40 7.07 4.25
N ALA A 154 3.99 8.01 3.40
CA ALA A 154 4.28 9.43 3.58
C ALA A 154 3.63 9.99 4.85
N PHE A 155 2.38 9.61 5.12
CA PHE A 155 1.69 9.93 6.36
C PHE A 155 2.45 9.38 7.58
N GLY A 156 2.92 8.14 7.54
CA GLY A 156 3.72 7.53 8.60
C GLY A 156 4.99 8.31 8.93
N GLY A 157 5.74 8.74 7.91
CA GLY A 157 6.91 9.61 8.07
C GLY A 157 6.59 10.93 8.78
N LEU A 158 5.49 11.58 8.40
CA LEU A 158 5.04 12.80 9.10
C LEU A 158 4.52 12.50 10.51
N ALA A 159 3.79 11.41 10.68
CA ALA A 159 3.15 11.03 11.93
C ALA A 159 4.17 10.72 13.02
N VAL A 160 5.29 10.07 12.71
CA VAL A 160 6.36 9.86 13.70
C VAL A 160 6.97 11.19 14.17
N GLY A 161 7.03 12.20 13.30
CA GLY A 161 7.46 13.56 13.68
C GLY A 161 6.57 14.20 14.76
N ILE A 162 5.32 13.76 14.88
CA ILE A 162 4.35 14.22 15.88
C ILE A 162 4.31 13.24 17.06
N PHE A 163 3.95 11.98 16.83
CA PHE A 163 3.74 10.97 17.87
C PHE A 163 5.03 10.45 18.52
N GLY A 164 6.19 10.72 17.91
CA GLY A 164 7.50 10.44 18.52
C GLY A 164 7.93 11.48 19.56
N GLN A 165 7.19 12.57 19.73
CA GLN A 165 7.51 13.62 20.70
C GLN A 165 7.26 13.16 22.15
N GLN A 166 8.13 13.59 23.07
CA GLN A 166 8.09 13.15 24.48
C GLN A 166 6.79 13.52 25.21
N TRP A 167 6.19 14.67 24.89
CA TRP A 167 4.93 15.11 25.49
C TRP A 167 3.72 14.26 25.06
N LEU A 168 3.85 13.45 24.01
CA LEU A 168 2.88 12.42 23.60
C LEU A 168 3.28 11.00 24.09
N GLY A 169 4.29 10.91 24.95
CA GLY A 169 4.81 9.63 25.46
C GLY A 169 5.77 8.92 24.51
N GLY A 170 6.22 9.58 23.44
CA GLY A 170 7.26 9.06 22.56
C GLY A 170 8.67 9.18 23.18
N MET A 171 9.64 8.51 22.58
CA MET A 171 11.03 8.49 23.08
C MET A 171 11.81 9.77 22.76
N GLY A 172 11.30 10.64 21.89
CA GLY A 172 11.99 11.85 21.43
C GLY A 172 13.03 11.55 20.35
N GLY A 173 13.92 12.50 20.08
CA GLY A 173 14.97 12.37 19.05
C GLY A 173 14.46 12.47 17.60
N VAL A 174 13.17 12.76 17.40
CA VAL A 174 12.56 12.91 16.08
C VAL A 174 12.29 14.38 15.78
N SER A 175 12.79 14.86 14.65
CA SER A 175 12.50 16.20 14.13
C SER A 175 11.39 16.14 13.08
N LEU A 176 10.27 16.82 13.32
CA LEU A 176 9.17 16.94 12.36
C LEU A 176 9.64 17.58 11.04
N ILE A 177 10.54 18.57 11.11
CA ILE A 177 11.10 19.22 9.92
C ILE A 177 11.92 18.21 9.10
N SER A 178 12.76 17.41 9.75
CA SER A 178 13.56 16.39 9.07
C SER A 178 12.67 15.32 8.43
N GLN A 179 11.61 14.88 9.12
CA GLN A 179 10.64 13.93 8.58
C GLN A 179 9.89 14.49 7.37
N PHE A 180 9.48 15.76 7.41
CA PHE A 180 8.84 16.42 6.29
C PHE A 180 9.77 16.52 5.08
N LEU A 181 10.97 17.06 5.26
CA LEU A 181 11.94 17.21 4.17
C LEU A 181 12.36 15.85 3.58
N GLY A 182 12.63 14.86 4.44
CA GLY A 182 12.96 13.50 4.02
C GLY A 182 11.82 12.83 3.25
N THR A 183 10.57 12.99 3.69
CA THR A 183 9.39 12.47 3.00
C THR A 183 9.21 13.11 1.63
N VAL A 184 9.32 14.45 1.55
CA VAL A 184 9.21 15.19 0.27
C VAL A 184 10.32 14.75 -0.69
N LEU A 185 11.56 14.67 -0.23
CA LEU A 185 12.69 14.23 -1.04
C LEU A 185 12.48 12.80 -1.56
N ALA A 186 12.04 11.89 -0.70
CA ALA A 186 11.71 10.51 -1.08
C ALA A 186 10.63 10.46 -2.17
N ILE A 187 9.56 11.26 -2.04
CA ILE A 187 8.50 11.35 -3.05
C ILE A 187 9.04 11.85 -4.38
N VAL A 188 9.83 12.93 -4.37
CA VAL A 188 10.43 13.52 -5.58
C VAL A 188 11.33 12.52 -6.29
N ILE A 189 12.24 11.87 -5.57
CA ILE A 189 13.14 10.84 -6.14
C ILE A 189 12.33 9.66 -6.69
N ALA A 190 11.32 9.19 -5.95
CA ALA A 190 10.49 8.08 -6.38
C ALA A 190 9.70 8.40 -7.66
N LEU A 191 9.11 9.59 -7.76
CA LEU A 191 8.39 10.01 -8.97
C LEU A 191 9.34 10.20 -10.14
N ALA A 192 10.45 10.91 -9.95
CA ALA A 192 11.44 11.12 -11.01
C ALA A 192 12.01 9.79 -11.54
N GLY A 193 12.43 8.90 -10.64
CA GLY A 193 12.91 7.57 -10.99
C GLY A 193 11.83 6.68 -11.62
N GLY A 194 10.61 6.71 -11.09
CA GLY A 194 9.47 5.97 -11.64
C GLY A 194 9.13 6.39 -13.07
N PHE A 195 8.96 7.70 -13.32
CA PHE A 195 8.68 8.21 -14.66
C PHE A 195 9.84 7.96 -15.64
N LEU A 196 11.09 8.08 -15.17
CA LEU A 196 12.24 7.78 -16.00
C LEU A 196 12.27 6.30 -16.41
N VAL A 197 12.20 5.38 -15.45
CA VAL A 197 12.30 3.94 -15.71
C VAL A 197 11.11 3.43 -16.52
N TYR A 198 9.88 3.68 -16.06
CA TYR A 198 8.69 3.19 -16.77
C TYR A 198 8.44 3.94 -18.08
N GLY A 199 8.87 5.20 -18.18
CA GLY A 199 8.83 5.96 -19.43
C GLY A 199 9.76 5.38 -20.49
N LEU A 200 10.99 5.03 -20.11
CA LEU A 200 11.94 4.35 -21.00
C LEU A 200 11.41 2.98 -21.42
N LEU A 201 10.91 2.16 -20.49
CA LEU A 201 10.32 0.85 -20.84
C LEU A 201 9.15 1.00 -21.83
N LYS A 202 8.27 1.99 -21.60
CA LYS A 202 7.15 2.27 -22.49
C LYS A 202 7.59 2.60 -23.91
N VAL A 203 8.66 3.39 -24.08
CA VAL A 203 9.16 3.78 -25.40
C VAL A 203 9.96 2.65 -26.08
N LEU A 204 10.73 1.87 -25.32
CA LEU A 204 11.64 0.87 -25.87
C LEU A 204 10.96 -0.46 -26.22
N MET A 205 10.00 -0.90 -25.41
CA MET A 205 9.37 -2.23 -25.56
C MET A 205 7.84 -2.21 -25.47
N GLY A 206 7.25 -1.10 -25.03
CA GLY A 206 5.86 -1.08 -24.62
C GLY A 206 5.66 -1.82 -23.30
N ILE A 207 4.67 -1.37 -22.52
CA ILE A 207 4.37 -1.96 -21.21
C ILE A 207 2.92 -2.47 -21.10
N ARG A 208 2.15 -2.33 -22.18
CA ARG A 208 0.72 -2.62 -22.24
C ARG A 208 0.47 -3.70 -23.29
N LEU A 209 -0.28 -4.72 -22.90
CA LEU A 209 -0.77 -5.76 -23.80
C LEU A 209 -1.74 -5.18 -24.84
N THR A 210 -1.87 -5.83 -25.98
CA THR A 210 -2.96 -5.54 -26.92
C THR A 210 -4.31 -5.89 -26.29
N GLU A 211 -5.41 -5.35 -26.84
CA GLU A 211 -6.75 -5.58 -26.29
C GLU A 211 -7.14 -7.07 -26.30
N GLU A 212 -6.74 -7.80 -27.35
CA GLU A 212 -6.97 -9.25 -27.46
C GLU A 212 -6.13 -10.03 -26.43
N GLU A 213 -4.86 -9.67 -26.25
CA GLU A 213 -3.99 -10.30 -25.25
C GLU A 213 -4.47 -10.02 -23.81
N GLU A 214 -4.95 -8.81 -23.53
CA GLU A 214 -5.52 -8.49 -22.23
C GLU A 214 -6.84 -9.22 -21.96
N PHE A 215 -7.66 -9.42 -23.00
CA PHE A 215 -8.87 -10.22 -22.91
C PHE A 215 -8.57 -11.70 -22.62
N ASN A 216 -7.57 -12.26 -23.29
CA ASN A 216 -7.13 -13.64 -23.08
C ASN A 216 -6.39 -13.84 -21.75
N GLY A 217 -5.79 -12.77 -21.20
CA GLY A 217 -5.01 -12.79 -19.97
C GLY A 217 -3.53 -13.09 -20.20
N ALA A 218 -2.67 -12.49 -19.36
CA ALA A 218 -1.22 -12.56 -19.49
C ALA A 218 -0.66 -14.00 -19.44
N ASP A 219 -1.28 -14.88 -18.65
CA ASP A 219 -0.85 -16.28 -18.53
C ASP A 219 -0.95 -17.02 -19.87
N LEU A 220 -2.05 -16.84 -20.61
CA LEU A 220 -2.22 -17.43 -21.94
C LEU A 220 -1.43 -16.67 -23.01
N SER A 221 -1.48 -15.34 -23.01
CA SER A 221 -0.88 -14.53 -24.08
C SER A 221 0.65 -14.50 -24.04
N ILE A 222 1.26 -14.48 -22.85
CA ILE A 222 2.72 -14.44 -22.70
C ILE A 222 3.27 -15.84 -22.41
N HIS A 223 2.68 -16.55 -21.43
CA HIS A 223 3.24 -17.78 -20.90
C HIS A 223 2.68 -19.05 -21.55
N ARG A 224 1.60 -18.93 -22.34
CA ARG A 224 0.91 -20.03 -23.04
C ARG A 224 0.49 -21.17 -22.12
N ILE A 225 0.09 -20.82 -20.90
CA ILE A 225 -0.37 -21.76 -19.87
C ILE A 225 -1.52 -21.12 -19.09
N SER A 226 -2.54 -21.87 -18.70
CA SER A 226 -3.56 -21.36 -17.77
C SER A 226 -3.11 -21.50 -16.32
N ALA A 227 -3.46 -20.50 -15.50
CA ALA A 227 -3.31 -20.56 -14.05
C ALA A 227 -4.23 -21.58 -13.36
N ASN A 228 -5.38 -21.93 -13.98
CA ASN A 228 -6.36 -22.83 -13.41
C ASN A 228 -6.43 -24.13 -14.22
N SER A 229 -6.38 -25.28 -13.54
CA SER A 229 -6.45 -26.59 -14.23
C SER A 229 -7.76 -26.81 -15.00
N GLU A 230 -8.86 -26.19 -14.54
CA GLU A 230 -10.20 -26.31 -15.16
C GLU A 230 -10.31 -25.57 -16.51
N GLU A 231 -9.42 -24.63 -16.78
CA GLU A 231 -9.36 -23.93 -18.06
C GLU A 231 -8.55 -24.72 -19.11
N ASN A 232 -7.77 -25.73 -18.68
CA ASN A 232 -7.03 -26.62 -19.57
C ASN A 232 -7.87 -27.84 -20.06
N THR A 233 -9.17 -27.90 -19.71
CA THR A 233 -10.04 -29.05 -20.01
C THR A 233 -10.89 -28.94 -21.28
N PHE A 234 -10.56 -28.05 -22.23
CA PHE A 234 -11.21 -27.98 -23.55
C PHE A 234 -10.20 -27.97 -24.69
#